data_AF-R6H2S4-F1
#
_entry.id   AF-R6H2S4-F1
#
_cell.length_a   1.000
_cell.length_b   1.000
_cell.length_c   1.000
_cell.angle_alpha   90.00
_cell.angle_beta   90.00
_cell.angle_gamma   90.00
#
_symmetry.space_group_name_H-M   'P 1'
#
loop_
_entity.id
_entity.type
_entity.pdbx_description
1 polymer ?
#
loop_
_entity_poly.entity_id
_entity_poly.type
_entity_poly.pdbx_seq_one_letter_code
_entity_poly.pdbx_strand_id
1 'polypeptide(L)'
;METKEKRFGRAWEACWTQMDLLDIPTVRMRELASRMGPCAAAHRILTGRRCSDGFDQLARMGKWELSLEALALKPQWGELFSDEEANEALHRLMEAGCRFL
;
A
#
# COMPACT_ATOMS: atom_id res chain seq x y z
N MET A 1 -24.51 3.92 5.55
CA MET A 1 -23.20 4.36 6.08
C MET A 1 -22.11 3.65 5.29
N GLU A 2 -21.09 4.38 4.87
CA GLU A 2 -19.91 3.79 4.23
C GLU A 2 -18.94 3.26 5.31
N THR A 3 -18.39 2.06 5.10
CA THR A 3 -17.44 1.43 6.04
C THR A 3 -16.03 2.00 5.88
N LYS A 4 -15.21 1.93 6.93
CA LYS A 4 -13.80 2.35 6.87
C LYS A 4 -13.01 1.58 5.80
N GLU A 5 -13.29 0.28 5.65
CA GLU A 5 -12.72 -0.58 4.60
C GLU A 5 -13.03 -0.08 3.17
N LYS A 6 -14.27 0.34 2.91
CA LYS A 6 -14.65 0.91 1.60
C LYS A 6 -13.91 2.22 1.32
N ARG A 7 -13.75 3.07 2.33
CA ARG A 7 -12.97 4.31 2.22
C ARG A 7 -11.49 4.03 1.98
N PHE A 8 -10.92 3.03 2.64
CA PHE A 8 -9.55 2.58 2.41
C PHE A 8 -9.38 2.08 0.97
N GLY A 9 -10.29 1.26 0.46
CA GLY A 9 -10.27 0.78 -0.92
C GLY A 9 -10.22 1.91 -1.94
N ARG A 10 -11.06 2.94 -1.78
CA ARG A 10 -11.04 4.14 -2.64
C ARG A 10 -9.74 4.94 -2.53
N ALA A 11 -9.19 5.06 -1.32
CA ALA A 11 -7.92 5.74 -1.13
C ALA A 11 -6.78 4.99 -1.84
N TRP A 12 -6.79 3.66 -1.78
CA TRP A 12 -5.80 2.83 -2.48
C TRP A 12 -5.98 2.87 -4.00
N GLU A 13 -7.21 2.88 -4.49
CA GLU A 13 -7.52 3.10 -5.91
C GLU A 13 -6.97 4.44 -6.42
N ALA A 14 -7.11 5.51 -5.62
CA ALA A 14 -6.54 6.81 -5.97
C ALA A 14 -5.00 6.77 -6.06
N CYS A 15 -4.33 6.04 -5.17
CA CYS A 15 -2.89 5.80 -5.28
C CYS A 15 -2.55 5.07 -6.59
N TRP A 16 -3.31 4.04 -6.98
CA TRP A 16 -3.07 3.35 -8.23
C TRP A 16 -3.25 4.24 -9.45
N THR A 17 -4.25 5.12 -9.48
CA THR A 17 -4.41 6.10 -10.56
C THR A 17 -3.17 7.00 -10.67
N GLN A 18 -2.58 7.41 -9.55
CA GLN A 18 -1.33 8.18 -9.56
C GLN A 18 -0.13 7.35 -10.01
N MET A 19 -0.07 6.07 -9.66
CA MET A 19 0.97 5.13 -10.12
C MET A 19 0.89 4.89 -11.63
N ASP A 20 -0.32 4.78 -12.18
CA ASP A 20 -0.53 4.58 -13.62
C ASP A 20 -0.04 5.79 -14.43
N LEU A 21 -0.20 7.01 -13.92
CA LEU A 21 0.36 8.24 -14.52
C LEU A 21 1.90 8.28 -14.51
N LEU A 22 2.53 7.40 -13.73
CA LEU A 22 3.98 7.26 -13.60
C LEU A 22 4.49 5.98 -14.28
N ASP A 23 3.65 5.28 -15.04
CA ASP A 23 3.95 3.99 -15.68
C ASP A 23 4.38 2.89 -14.70
N ILE A 24 3.93 2.96 -13.44
CA ILE A 24 4.26 1.98 -12.41
C ILE A 24 3.24 0.82 -12.44
N PRO A 25 3.68 -0.45 -12.48
CA PRO A 25 2.78 -1.58 -12.64
C PRO A 25 1.88 -1.82 -11.41
N THR A 26 0.55 -1.73 -11.61
CA THR A 26 -0.48 -1.96 -10.58
C THR A 26 -1.33 -3.22 -10.80
N VAL A 27 -1.14 -3.94 -11.92
CA VAL A 27 -2.02 -5.02 -12.37
C VAL A 27 -2.22 -6.11 -11.31
N ARG A 28 -1.13 -6.67 -10.75
CA ARG A 28 -1.21 -7.78 -9.80
C ARG A 28 -1.93 -7.42 -8.49
N MET A 29 -1.71 -6.20 -7.98
CA MET A 29 -2.38 -5.76 -6.74
C MET A 29 -3.87 -5.46 -6.98
N ARG A 30 -4.21 -4.90 -8.15
CA ARG A 30 -5.60 -4.69 -8.58
C ARG A 30 -6.35 -6.00 -8.77
N GLU A 31 -5.73 -6.99 -9.42
CA GLU A 31 -6.29 -8.34 -9.56
C GLU A 31 -6.55 -8.98 -8.20
N LEU A 32 -5.60 -8.83 -7.26
CA LEU A 32 -5.76 -9.35 -5.91
C LEU A 32 -6.93 -8.68 -5.19
N ALA A 33 -6.98 -7.35 -5.20
CA ALA A 33 -8.06 -6.57 -4.58
C ALA A 33 -9.43 -6.88 -5.20
N SER A 34 -9.51 -7.08 -6.52
CA SER A 34 -10.75 -7.49 -7.19
C SER A 34 -11.24 -8.86 -6.72
N ARG A 35 -10.32 -9.80 -6.47
CA ARG A 35 -10.66 -11.18 -6.08
C ARG A 35 -11.08 -11.34 -4.62
N MET A 36 -10.47 -10.62 -3.68
CA MET A 36 -10.69 -10.81 -2.23
C MET A 36 -11.13 -9.55 -1.48
N GLY A 37 -11.24 -8.42 -2.16
CA GLY A 37 -11.47 -7.12 -1.54
C GLY A 37 -10.16 -6.40 -1.17
N PRO A 38 -10.20 -5.06 -1.05
CA PRO A 38 -9.01 -4.23 -0.85
C PRO A 38 -8.29 -4.52 0.48
N CYS A 39 -9.02 -4.67 1.59
CA CYS A 39 -8.39 -4.96 2.89
C CYS A 39 -7.72 -6.34 2.89
N ALA A 40 -8.42 -7.40 2.48
CA ALA A 40 -7.84 -8.75 2.41
C ALA A 40 -6.62 -8.81 1.48
N ALA A 41 -6.64 -8.07 0.37
CA ALA A 41 -5.50 -7.96 -0.52
C ALA A 41 -4.33 -7.21 0.12
N ALA A 42 -4.60 -6.11 0.82
CA ALA A 42 -3.59 -5.33 1.53
C ALA A 42 -2.91 -6.18 2.63
N HIS A 43 -3.70 -6.87 3.47
CA HIS A 43 -3.19 -7.79 4.49
C HIS A 43 -2.27 -8.86 3.87
N ARG A 44 -2.70 -9.48 2.78
CA ARG A 44 -1.92 -10.49 2.07
C ARG A 44 -0.60 -9.94 1.52
N ILE A 45 -0.56 -8.69 1.06
CA ILE A 45 0.65 -8.05 0.53
C ILE A 45 1.59 -7.68 1.69
N LEU A 46 1.07 -7.13 2.78
CA LEU A 46 1.86 -6.73 3.93
C LEU A 46 2.43 -7.94 4.66
N THR A 47 1.67 -9.01 4.84
CA THR A 47 2.15 -10.27 5.44
C THR A 47 3.07 -11.10 4.51
N GLY A 48 3.22 -10.68 3.25
CA GLY A 48 4.12 -11.32 2.28
C GLY A 48 5.60 -11.12 2.62
N ARG A 49 6.48 -11.93 2.04
CA ARG A 49 7.95 -11.85 2.29
C ARG A 49 8.71 -10.89 1.37
N ARG A 50 8.06 -10.35 0.34
CA ARG A 50 8.71 -9.57 -0.71
C ARG A 50 7.91 -8.32 -1.01
N CYS A 51 8.63 -7.21 -1.16
CA CYS A 51 8.09 -6.00 -1.77
C CYS A 51 7.66 -6.27 -3.22
N SER A 52 6.74 -5.45 -3.71
CA SER A 52 6.36 -5.49 -5.13
C SER A 52 7.36 -4.70 -5.98
N ASP A 53 7.51 -5.07 -7.25
CA ASP A 53 8.35 -4.31 -8.19
C ASP A 53 7.90 -2.84 -8.28
N GLY A 54 6.60 -2.58 -8.12
CA GLY A 54 6.04 -1.23 -8.06
C GLY A 54 6.47 -0.44 -6.82
N PHE A 55 6.59 -1.10 -5.65
CA PHE A 55 7.14 -0.47 -4.44
C PHE A 55 8.58 -0.04 -4.65
N ASP A 56 9.41 -0.93 -5.20
CA ASP A 56 10.83 -0.61 -5.44
C ASP A 56 11.00 0.55 -6.43
N GLN A 57 10.13 0.63 -7.45
CA GLN A 57 10.09 1.77 -8.37
C GLN A 57 9.67 3.07 -7.68
N LEU A 58 8.60 3.04 -6.87
CA LEU A 58 8.15 4.19 -6.10
C LEU A 58 9.26 4.73 -5.18
N ALA A 59 9.97 3.84 -4.48
CA ALA A 59 11.09 4.20 -3.62
C ALA A 59 12.20 4.91 -4.42
N ARG A 60 12.64 4.34 -5.54
CA ARG A 60 13.67 4.95 -6.42
C ARG A 60 13.26 6.32 -6.96
N MET A 61 11.96 6.53 -7.21
CA MET A 61 11.42 7.80 -7.70
C MET A 61 11.12 8.82 -6.60
N GLY A 62 11.33 8.48 -5.32
CA GLY A 62 10.92 9.33 -4.20
C GLY A 62 9.41 9.52 -4.09
N LYS A 63 8.61 8.60 -4.65
CA LYS A 63 7.14 8.60 -4.65
C LYS A 63 6.55 7.55 -3.72
N TRP A 64 7.32 7.11 -2.72
CA TRP A 64 6.96 6.07 -1.76
C TRP A 64 5.63 6.33 -1.02
N GLU A 65 5.18 7.59 -0.92
CA GLU A 65 3.87 7.95 -0.34
C GLU A 65 2.67 7.35 -1.09
N LEU A 66 2.85 6.92 -2.35
CA LEU A 66 1.83 6.24 -3.14
C LEU A 66 1.76 4.73 -2.84
N SER A 67 2.68 4.20 -2.04
CA SER A 67 2.74 2.77 -1.78
C SER A 67 1.65 2.32 -0.81
N LEU A 68 1.36 1.01 -0.82
CA LEU A 68 0.46 0.42 0.16
C LEU A 68 1.00 0.58 1.58
N GLU A 69 2.31 0.42 1.77
CA GLU A 69 3.00 0.57 3.05
C GLU A 69 2.77 1.97 3.63
N ALA A 70 3.00 3.02 2.84
CA ALA A 70 2.78 4.40 3.27
C ALA A 70 1.29 4.68 3.53
N LEU A 71 0.39 4.09 2.74
CA LEU A 71 -1.05 4.21 2.96
C LEU A 71 -1.47 3.53 4.27
N ALA A 72 -1.01 2.31 4.55
CA ALA A 72 -1.36 1.54 5.74
C ALA A 72 -0.95 2.23 7.05
N LEU A 73 0.15 3.00 7.02
CA LEU A 73 0.64 3.76 8.17
C LEU A 73 -0.13 5.07 8.45
N LYS A 74 -1.06 5.49 7.58
CA LYS A 74 -1.81 6.73 7.85
C LYS A 74 -2.76 6.54 9.04
N PRO A 75 -2.80 7.44 10.04
CA PRO A 75 -3.56 7.26 11.28
C PRO A 75 -5.04 6.90 11.10
N GLN A 76 -5.70 7.44 10.07
CA GLN A 76 -7.11 7.16 9.77
C GLN A 76 -7.39 5.69 9.41
N TRP A 77 -6.37 4.94 9.01
CA TRP A 77 -6.46 3.53 8.63
C TRP A 77 -5.87 2.57 9.66
N GLY A 78 -5.22 3.06 10.74
CA GLY A 78 -4.50 2.22 11.69
C GLY A 78 -5.33 1.07 12.26
N GLU A 79 -6.60 1.30 12.58
CA GLU A 79 -7.53 0.25 13.05
C GLU A 79 -7.81 -0.88 12.04
N LEU A 80 -7.45 -0.72 10.76
CA LEU A 80 -7.60 -1.74 9.74
C LEU A 80 -6.40 -2.68 9.65
N PHE A 81 -5.28 -2.38 10.30
CA PHE A 81 -4.04 -3.14 10.18
C PHE A 81 -3.54 -3.57 11.56
N SER A 82 -2.91 -4.75 11.64
CA SER A 82 -2.29 -5.17 12.89
C SER A 82 -0.98 -4.41 13.14
N ASP A 83 -0.50 -4.44 14.39
CA ASP A 83 0.79 -3.86 14.74
C ASP A 83 1.93 -4.53 13.94
N GLU A 84 1.86 -5.84 13.67
CA GLU A 84 2.83 -6.55 12.84
C GLU A 84 2.82 -6.04 11.40
N GLU A 85 1.65 -5.78 10.82
CA GLU A 85 1.53 -5.25 9.46
C GLU A 85 2.04 -3.82 9.35
N ALA A 86 1.75 -3.00 10.37
CA ALA A 86 2.29 -1.64 10.47
C ALA A 86 3.82 -1.66 10.61
N ASN A 87 4.36 -2.55 11.47
CA ASN A 87 5.80 -2.70 11.65
C ASN A 87 6.50 -3.17 10.37
N GLU A 88 5.91 -4.12 9.64
CA GLU A 88 6.43 -4.59 8.36
C GLU A 88 6.38 -3.49 7.29
N ALA A 89 5.28 -2.73 7.20
CA ALA A 89 5.19 -1.56 6.31
C ALA A 89 6.28 -0.53 6.62
N LEU A 90 6.47 -0.22 7.90
CA LEU A 90 7.50 0.71 8.37
C LEU A 90 8.90 0.18 8.04
N HIS A 91 9.16 -1.10 8.30
CA HIS A 91 10.43 -1.75 8.01
C HIS A 91 10.80 -1.65 6.52
N ARG A 92 9.85 -1.98 5.62
CA ARG A 92 10.05 -1.86 4.16
C ARG A 92 10.39 -0.43 3.74
N LEU A 93 9.68 0.56 4.28
CA LEU A 93 9.94 1.96 3.97
C LEU A 93 11.34 2.40 4.44
N MET A 94 11.77 1.96 5.63
CA MET A 94 13.11 2.24 6.14
C MET A 94 14.20 1.58 5.30
N GLU A 95 14.06 0.28 4.99
CA GLU A 95 15.02 -0.46 4.16
C GLU A 95 15.14 0.12 2.75
N ALA A 96 14.04 0.63 2.20
CA ALA A 96 14.02 1.31 0.91
C ALA A 96 14.63 2.73 0.96
N GLY A 97 15.02 3.23 2.14
CA GLY A 97 15.59 4.56 2.33
C GLY A 97 14.58 5.70 2.20
N CYS A 98 13.29 5.41 2.34
CA CYS A 98 12.22 6.40 2.29
C CYS A 98 12.31 7.33 3.51
N ARG A 99 12.25 8.65 3.27
CA ARG A 99 12.33 9.66 4.33
C ARG A 99 10.95 10.18 4.67
N PHE A 100 10.39 9.71 5.78
CA PHE A 100 9.13 10.18 6.35
C PHE A 100 9.43 11.00 7.61
N LEU A 101 9.89 12.24 7.41
CA LEU A 101 10.14 13.25 8.44
C LEU A 101 9.46 14.56 8.05
#